data_AF-A0A495RK29-F1
#
_entry.id   AF-A0A495RK29-F1
#
_cell.length_a   1.000
_cell.length_b   1.000
_cell.length_c   1.000
_cell.angle_alpha   90.00
_cell.angle_beta   90.00
_cell.angle_gamma   90.00
#
_symmetry.space_group_name_H-M   'P 1'
#
loop_
_entity.id
_entity.type
_entity.pdbx_description
1 polymer ?
#
loop_
_entity_poly.entity_id
_entity_poly.type
_entity_poly.pdbx_seq_one_letter_code
_entity_poly.pdbx_strand_id
1 'polypeptide(L)'
;MAFLIGTVDDSNGQWAHYNLLQTIHDFATKNGWQAILYDTSKANRELILKGLGYSGKENIYLCFYTYQNANSDYYNLAVGTALGYVPSNNILTQPNVTYSGVPMHNRRIEYWLSLTPQRLAGAFKVGTPVYESFYVGKFLSYSLPNQYPLPLVCAGMLNGAENVRFSDTKHTIPYKSGYDYNNNKYLKIFFNDGNWITPQVWPWNNTEGLTGSDKHLRPINNTYALLETRLMDGNGIYGELEGIYHITGFDNTVENTIIIDDIKYVVIQDVARTGPNDYYALKLEA
;
A
#
# COMPACT_ATOMS: atom_id res chain seq x y z
N MET A 1 7.25 -3.84 -15.29
CA MET A 1 6.76 -3.06 -14.12
C MET A 1 7.88 -2.08 -13.78
N ALA A 2 7.61 -0.94 -13.14
CA ALA A 2 8.70 -0.06 -12.71
C ALA A 2 8.89 -0.20 -11.20
N PHE A 3 10.12 -0.14 -10.71
CA PHE A 3 10.40 -0.09 -9.27
C PHE A 3 11.52 0.89 -8.95
N LEU A 4 11.54 1.34 -7.69
CA LEU A 4 12.58 2.22 -7.16
C LEU A 4 12.87 1.83 -5.70
N ILE A 5 14.15 1.68 -5.37
CA ILE A 5 14.61 1.40 -4.00
C ILE A 5 15.60 2.49 -3.64
N GLY A 6 15.50 3.02 -2.43
CA GLY A 6 16.44 4.03 -1.96
C GLY A 6 16.17 4.50 -0.56
N THR A 7 16.72 5.67 -0.26
CA THR A 7 16.60 6.31 1.04
C THR A 7 16.36 7.80 0.84
N VAL A 8 15.47 8.35 1.65
CA VAL A 8 15.35 9.80 1.85
C VAL A 8 15.68 10.11 3.30
N ASP A 9 16.32 11.25 3.51
CA ASP A 9 16.67 11.75 4.84
C ASP A 9 16.38 13.25 4.97
N ASP A 10 16.76 13.85 6.10
CA ASP A 10 16.58 15.27 6.39
C ASP A 10 17.80 16.15 6.06
N SER A 11 18.78 15.62 5.31
CA SER A 11 20.04 16.32 5.01
C SER A 11 19.86 17.58 4.17
N ASN A 12 18.79 17.67 3.38
CA ASN A 12 18.46 18.82 2.54
C ASN A 12 17.67 19.92 3.28
N GLY A 13 17.52 19.80 4.60
CA GLY A 13 16.79 20.76 5.42
C GLY A 13 15.26 20.60 5.37
N GLN A 14 14.75 19.55 4.71
CA GLN A 14 13.34 19.17 4.72
C GLN A 14 13.15 17.85 5.45
N TRP A 15 12.00 17.65 6.10
CA TRP A 15 11.70 16.36 6.74
C TRP A 15 11.61 15.22 5.72
N ALA A 16 12.10 14.04 6.09
CA ALA A 16 12.19 12.86 5.23
C ALA A 16 10.85 12.47 4.59
N HIS A 17 9.72 12.52 5.29
CA HIS A 17 8.40 12.25 4.69
C HIS A 17 7.99 13.23 3.58
N TYR A 18 8.46 14.48 3.61
CA TYR A 18 8.29 15.41 2.48
C TYR A 18 9.15 15.00 1.29
N ASN A 19 10.39 14.62 1.54
CA ASN A 19 11.31 14.13 0.50
C ASN A 19 10.79 12.81 -0.11
N LEU A 20 10.09 11.99 0.68
CA LEU A 20 9.41 10.79 0.19
C LEU A 20 8.26 11.14 -0.76
N LEU A 21 7.44 12.15 -0.43
CA LEU A 21 6.37 12.60 -1.33
C LEU A 21 6.93 13.07 -2.68
N GLN A 22 8.04 13.82 -2.66
CA GLN A 22 8.74 14.21 -3.87
C GLN A 22 9.27 13.00 -4.66
N THR A 23 9.85 12.01 -3.95
CA THR A 23 10.31 10.76 -4.58
C THR A 23 9.16 10.02 -5.27
N ILE A 24 7.98 9.95 -4.64
CA ILE A 24 6.77 9.37 -5.25
C ILE A 24 6.35 10.14 -6.50
N HIS A 25 6.32 11.48 -6.44
CA HIS A 25 6.03 12.34 -7.59
C HIS A 25 6.99 12.08 -8.76
N ASP A 26 8.30 12.14 -8.51
CA ASP A 26 9.33 12.03 -9.53
C ASP A 26 9.35 10.62 -10.14
N PHE A 27 9.20 9.60 -9.31
CA PHE A 27 9.11 8.21 -9.75
C PHE A 27 7.87 7.96 -10.62
N ALA A 28 6.69 8.42 -10.17
CA ALA A 28 5.46 8.21 -10.92
C ALA A 28 5.46 8.94 -12.26
N THR A 29 5.88 10.21 -12.27
CA THR A 29 5.91 11.04 -13.48
C THR A 29 6.91 10.54 -14.53
N LYS A 30 8.08 10.06 -14.09
CA LYS A 30 9.05 9.40 -14.97
C LYS A 30 8.50 8.13 -15.63
N ASN A 31 7.52 7.48 -15.00
CA ASN A 31 6.95 6.20 -15.44
C ASN A 31 5.51 6.32 -15.97
N GLY A 32 5.18 7.48 -16.57
CA GLY A 32 3.98 7.65 -17.39
C GLY A 32 2.73 8.10 -16.65
N TRP A 33 2.79 8.31 -15.33
CA TRP A 33 1.71 8.98 -14.59
C TRP A 33 1.82 10.50 -14.74
N GLN A 34 0.70 11.20 -14.72
CA GLN A 34 0.68 12.66 -14.77
C GLN A 34 0.42 13.24 -13.38
N ALA A 35 1.28 14.13 -12.90
CA ALA A 35 0.97 14.95 -11.73
C ALA A 35 -0.02 16.06 -12.14
N ILE A 36 -1.26 15.96 -11.68
CA ILE A 36 -2.32 16.93 -11.97
C ILE A 36 -2.52 17.94 -10.82
N LEU A 37 -1.99 17.62 -9.64
CA LEU A 37 -1.80 18.54 -8.52
C LEU A 37 -0.45 18.21 -7.88
N TYR A 38 0.38 19.21 -7.62
CA TYR A 38 1.56 19.07 -6.77
C TYR A 38 1.81 20.41 -6.06
N ASP A 39 1.43 20.50 -4.79
CA ASP A 39 1.53 21.72 -3.98
C ASP A 39 2.45 21.48 -2.78
N THR A 40 3.66 22.00 -2.87
CA THR A 40 4.68 21.94 -1.81
C THR A 40 4.77 23.22 -0.99
N SER A 41 3.91 24.21 -1.26
CA SER A 41 3.93 25.52 -0.59
C SER A 41 3.30 25.50 0.80
N LYS A 42 2.46 24.50 1.07
CA LYS A 42 1.75 24.29 2.33
C LYS A 42 2.50 23.32 3.24
N ALA A 43 2.17 23.37 4.54
CA ALA A 43 2.69 22.42 5.52
C ALA A 43 2.25 20.99 5.22
N ASN A 44 0.97 20.77 4.92
CA ASN A 44 0.50 19.50 4.40
C ASN A 44 0.64 19.55 2.89
N ARG A 45 1.71 18.95 2.36
CA ARG A 45 2.01 18.94 0.92
C ARG A 45 1.07 17.99 0.23
N GLU A 46 0.63 18.35 -0.96
CA GLU A 46 -0.42 17.65 -1.70
C GLU A 46 0.11 17.16 -3.04
N LEU A 47 -0.31 15.96 -3.45
CA LEU A 47 -0.01 15.36 -4.74
C LEU A 47 -1.23 14.59 -5.24
N ILE A 48 -1.66 14.83 -6.47
CA ILE A 48 -2.61 13.99 -7.17
C ILE A 48 -1.99 13.53 -8.49
N LEU A 49 -1.92 12.21 -8.64
CA LEU A 49 -1.44 11.54 -9.84
C LEU A 49 -2.62 11.00 -10.65
N LYS A 50 -2.52 11.11 -11.96
CA LYS A 50 -3.46 10.56 -12.93
C LYS A 50 -2.76 9.51 -13.80
N GLY A 51 -3.29 8.30 -13.81
CA GLY A 51 -2.82 7.18 -14.64
C GLY A 51 -3.86 6.78 -15.68
N LEU A 52 -3.40 6.13 -16.75
CA LEU A 52 -4.25 5.73 -17.89
C LEU A 52 -4.60 4.24 -17.93
N GLY A 53 -4.15 3.46 -16.93
CA GLY A 53 -4.33 2.02 -16.89
C GLY A 53 -3.57 1.28 -18.00
N TYR A 54 -3.68 -0.04 -18.03
CA TYR A 54 -3.08 -0.87 -19.08
C TYR A 54 -3.71 -0.61 -20.46
N SER A 55 -4.96 -0.16 -20.50
CA SER A 55 -5.66 0.16 -21.74
C SER A 55 -5.23 1.49 -22.38
N GLY A 56 -4.54 2.35 -21.62
CA GLY A 56 -4.21 3.72 -22.03
C GLY A 56 -5.42 4.65 -22.16
N LYS A 57 -6.61 4.21 -21.73
CA LYS A 57 -7.89 4.93 -21.90
C LYS A 57 -8.64 5.18 -20.59
N GLU A 58 -8.11 4.67 -19.48
CA GLU A 58 -8.72 4.84 -18.17
C GLU A 58 -8.32 6.18 -17.55
N ASN A 59 -8.98 6.54 -16.46
CA ASN A 59 -8.54 7.64 -15.61
C ASN A 59 -8.49 7.12 -14.17
N ILE A 60 -7.29 6.91 -13.66
CA ILE A 60 -7.04 6.40 -12.31
C ILE A 60 -6.43 7.55 -11.52
N TYR A 61 -7.04 7.91 -10.39
CA TYR A 61 -6.59 9.04 -9.57
C TYR A 61 -6.04 8.53 -8.25
N LEU A 62 -4.75 8.77 -8.01
CA LEU A 62 -4.10 8.50 -6.74
C LEU A 62 -3.87 9.83 -6.03
N CYS A 63 -4.22 9.90 -4.77
CA CYS A 63 -4.12 11.12 -3.97
C CYS A 63 -3.17 10.88 -2.80
N PHE A 64 -2.29 11.84 -2.55
CA PHE A 64 -1.34 11.80 -1.45
C PHE A 64 -1.30 13.16 -0.76
N TYR A 65 -1.24 13.15 0.57
CA TYR A 65 -0.83 14.35 1.29
C TYR A 65 -0.04 14.01 2.54
N THR A 66 0.88 14.89 2.92
CA THR A 66 1.59 14.76 4.20
C THR A 66 0.79 15.39 5.33
N TYR A 67 0.94 14.87 6.53
CA TYR A 67 0.36 15.45 7.73
C TYR A 67 1.23 15.16 8.95
N GLN A 68 1.41 16.15 9.82
CA GLN A 68 2.45 16.07 10.86
C GLN A 68 2.17 16.99 12.05
N ASN A 69 2.76 16.64 13.20
CA ASN A 69 2.81 17.49 14.38
C ASN A 69 4.07 17.20 15.19
N ALA A 70 4.98 18.17 15.26
CA ALA A 70 6.25 18.02 15.98
C ALA A 70 6.08 17.81 17.49
N ASN A 71 5.03 18.36 18.10
CA ASN A 71 4.77 18.18 19.53
C ASN A 71 4.29 16.76 19.87
N SER A 72 3.66 16.10 18.91
CA SER A 72 3.14 14.73 19.05
C SER A 72 4.00 13.70 18.33
N ASP A 73 5.15 14.11 17.78
CA ASP A 73 6.15 13.28 17.09
C ASP A 73 5.57 12.33 16.03
N TYR A 74 4.66 12.84 15.18
CA TYR A 74 4.20 12.13 14.00
C TYR A 74 4.40 12.96 12.73
N TYR A 75 4.78 12.27 11.67
CA TYR A 75 5.14 12.83 10.38
C TYR A 75 4.72 11.82 9.32
N ASN A 76 3.48 11.88 8.88
CA ASN A 76 2.83 10.78 8.18
C ASN A 76 2.50 11.13 6.74
N LEU A 77 2.21 10.08 5.97
CA LEU A 77 1.70 10.17 4.61
C LEU A 77 0.28 9.61 4.57
N ALA A 78 -0.69 10.37 4.09
CA ALA A 78 -1.99 9.84 3.73
C ALA A 78 -1.95 9.43 2.26
N VAL A 79 -2.36 8.20 1.98
CA VAL A 79 -2.53 7.66 0.63
C VAL A 79 -4.01 7.50 0.34
N GLY A 80 -4.43 7.70 -0.91
CA GLY A 80 -5.82 7.66 -1.27
C GLY A 80 -6.05 7.38 -2.74
N THR A 81 -7.29 7.01 -3.04
CA THR A 81 -7.78 6.77 -4.40
C THR A 81 -9.11 7.48 -4.56
N ALA A 82 -9.29 8.16 -5.70
CA ALA A 82 -10.50 8.92 -6.01
C ALA A 82 -11.13 8.44 -7.32
N LEU A 83 -12.45 8.67 -7.47
CA LEU A 83 -13.19 8.37 -8.69
C LEU A 83 -12.96 9.41 -9.78
N GLY A 84 -12.56 10.61 -9.40
CA GLY A 84 -12.43 11.74 -10.30
C GLY A 84 -11.53 12.82 -9.74
N TYR A 85 -11.31 13.85 -10.54
CA TYR A 85 -10.60 15.06 -10.14
C TYR A 85 -11.42 16.30 -10.51
N VAL A 86 -11.54 17.22 -9.56
CA VAL A 86 -12.17 18.53 -9.73
C VAL A 86 -11.17 19.59 -9.26
N PRO A 87 -10.64 20.46 -10.15
CA PRO A 87 -9.61 21.44 -9.80
C PRO A 87 -9.99 22.42 -8.70
N SER A 88 -11.28 22.74 -8.55
CA SER A 88 -11.79 23.66 -7.54
C SER A 88 -11.95 23.01 -6.15
N ASN A 89 -11.86 21.68 -6.06
CA ASN A 89 -12.02 20.97 -4.79
C ASN A 89 -10.66 20.82 -4.10
N ASN A 90 -10.68 20.85 -2.77
CA ASN A 90 -9.51 20.49 -1.98
C ASN A 90 -9.20 19.00 -2.13
N ILE A 91 -7.99 18.58 -1.79
CA ILE A 91 -7.56 17.16 -1.89
C ILE A 91 -8.47 16.21 -1.09
N LEU A 92 -9.01 16.68 0.04
CA LEU A 92 -9.91 15.91 0.91
C LEU A 92 -11.34 15.79 0.37
N THR A 93 -11.72 16.60 -0.62
CA THR A 93 -13.10 16.67 -1.16
C THR A 93 -13.17 16.30 -2.64
N GLN A 94 -12.17 15.57 -3.14
CA GLN A 94 -12.20 14.99 -4.48
C GLN A 94 -13.34 13.96 -4.60
N PRO A 95 -13.91 13.75 -5.81
CA PRO A 95 -15.04 12.84 -6.01
C PRO A 95 -14.82 11.45 -5.41
N ASN A 96 -15.62 11.12 -4.39
CA ASN A 96 -15.65 9.83 -3.70
C ASN A 96 -14.24 9.34 -3.28
N VAL A 97 -13.38 10.28 -2.88
CA VAL A 97 -12.03 9.96 -2.41
C VAL A 97 -12.09 9.25 -1.05
N THR A 98 -11.24 8.25 -0.89
CA THR A 98 -10.97 7.65 0.42
C THR A 98 -9.48 7.69 0.71
N TYR A 99 -9.13 7.78 1.98
CA TYR A 99 -7.75 7.84 2.45
C TYR A 99 -7.47 6.77 3.51
N SER A 100 -6.20 6.38 3.58
CA SER A 100 -5.62 5.63 4.67
C SER A 100 -4.24 6.20 4.98
N GLY A 101 -3.94 6.41 6.25
CA GLY A 101 -2.68 6.94 6.72
C GLY A 101 -1.60 5.87 6.75
N VAL A 102 -0.36 6.30 6.59
CA VAL A 102 0.84 5.49 6.70
C VAL A 102 1.79 6.27 7.61
N PRO A 103 2.05 5.79 8.83
CA PRO A 103 3.03 6.42 9.69
C PRO A 103 4.39 6.54 8.99
N MET A 104 5.06 7.68 9.13
CA MET A 104 6.42 7.85 8.59
C MET A 104 7.33 8.51 9.63
N HIS A 105 8.51 8.92 9.18
CA HIS A 105 9.53 9.53 10.02
C HIS A 105 9.99 10.88 9.45
N ASN A 106 10.47 11.78 10.31
CA ASN A 106 11.04 13.06 9.90
C ASN A 106 12.52 12.98 9.51
N ARG A 107 13.30 12.06 10.08
CA ARG A 107 14.76 11.96 9.86
C ARG A 107 15.22 11.12 8.69
N ARG A 108 14.77 9.86 8.56
CA ARG A 108 15.24 8.91 7.54
C ARG A 108 14.14 7.90 7.23
N ILE A 109 13.96 7.60 5.95
CA ILE A 109 13.03 6.58 5.47
C ILE A 109 13.73 5.80 4.35
N GLU A 110 13.88 4.50 4.52
CA GLU A 110 14.26 3.61 3.43
C GLU A 110 12.99 3.11 2.75
N TYR A 111 12.98 3.01 1.43
CA TYR A 111 11.77 2.76 0.67
C TYR A 111 11.97 1.73 -0.43
N TRP A 112 10.89 1.00 -0.71
CA TRP A 112 10.69 0.15 -1.89
C TRP A 112 9.38 0.55 -2.55
N LEU A 113 9.45 1.18 -3.71
CA LEU A 113 8.30 1.59 -4.50
C LEU A 113 8.18 0.68 -5.73
N SER A 114 6.96 0.31 -6.05
CA SER A 114 6.60 -0.49 -7.23
C SER A 114 5.40 0.17 -7.91
N LEU A 115 5.48 0.34 -9.22
CA LEU A 115 4.50 1.07 -10.01
C LEU A 115 4.13 0.29 -11.27
N THR A 116 2.83 0.25 -11.55
CA THR A 116 2.26 -0.18 -12.83
C THR A 116 1.39 0.93 -13.41
N PRO A 117 0.93 0.80 -14.66
CA PRO A 117 -0.09 1.69 -15.20
C PRO A 117 -1.40 1.74 -14.39
N GLN A 118 -1.65 0.77 -13.50
CA GLN A 118 -2.88 0.67 -12.71
C GLN A 118 -2.73 0.99 -11.21
N ARG A 119 -1.53 0.85 -10.63
CA ARG A 119 -1.34 1.01 -9.18
C ARG A 119 0.05 1.51 -8.79
N LEU A 120 0.14 2.07 -7.59
CA LEU A 120 1.37 2.30 -6.86
C LEU A 120 1.31 1.53 -5.53
N ALA A 121 2.36 0.77 -5.24
CA ALA A 121 2.56 0.09 -3.97
C ALA A 121 3.90 0.52 -3.37
N GLY A 122 3.95 0.62 -2.05
CA GLY A 122 5.13 1.06 -1.33
C GLY A 122 5.34 0.27 -0.04
N ALA A 123 6.60 0.06 0.29
CA ALA A 123 7.05 -0.39 1.61
C ALA A 123 8.12 0.58 2.13
N PHE A 124 8.15 0.79 3.44
CA PHE A 124 9.02 1.78 4.07
C PHE A 124 9.60 1.21 5.36
N LYS A 125 10.87 1.49 5.62
CA LYS A 125 11.47 1.32 6.94
C LYS A 125 11.61 2.71 7.56
N VAL A 126 10.86 2.93 8.64
CA VAL A 126 10.71 4.24 9.28
C VAL A 126 11.29 4.27 10.70
N GLY A 127 11.74 3.12 11.20
CA GLY A 127 12.37 2.95 12.49
C GLY A 127 13.10 1.61 12.59
N THR A 128 13.69 1.30 13.74
CA THR A 128 14.40 0.03 13.97
C THR A 128 13.63 -0.85 14.95
N PRO A 129 12.91 -1.91 14.51
CA PRO A 129 12.55 -2.29 13.13
C PRO A 129 11.07 -2.00 12.85
N VAL A 130 10.75 -0.81 12.32
CA VAL A 130 9.35 -0.45 12.02
C VAL A 130 9.18 -0.34 10.52
N TYR A 131 8.32 -1.20 9.97
CA TYR A 131 7.98 -1.25 8.55
C TYR A 131 6.54 -0.85 8.30
N GLU A 132 6.36 -0.02 7.29
CA GLU A 132 5.09 0.57 6.90
C GLU A 132 4.83 0.29 5.42
N SER A 133 3.57 0.29 4.99
CA SER A 133 3.20 -0.16 3.65
C SER A 133 1.93 0.49 3.14
N PHE A 134 1.82 0.58 1.81
CA PHE A 134 0.58 0.98 1.16
C PHE A 134 0.36 0.32 -0.20
N TYR A 135 -0.90 0.34 -0.63
CA TYR A 135 -1.35 0.04 -1.98
C TYR A 135 -2.48 0.99 -2.40
N VAL A 136 -2.32 1.69 -3.51
CA VAL A 136 -3.37 2.55 -4.10
C VAL A 136 -3.44 2.34 -5.61
N GLY A 137 -4.64 2.46 -6.18
CA GLY A 137 -4.90 2.23 -7.60
C GLY A 137 -5.93 1.13 -7.82
N LYS A 138 -5.70 0.21 -8.75
CA LYS A 138 -6.62 -0.89 -9.04
C LYS A 138 -6.13 -2.24 -8.53
N PHE A 139 -7.05 -3.15 -8.23
CA PHE A 139 -6.77 -4.58 -8.13
C PHE A 139 -7.16 -5.31 -9.43
N LEU A 140 -6.66 -6.53 -9.61
CA LEU A 140 -7.00 -7.38 -10.76
C LEU A 140 -8.35 -8.04 -10.50
N SER A 141 -9.42 -7.48 -11.06
CA SER A 141 -10.76 -8.04 -10.90
C SER A 141 -10.96 -9.31 -11.71
N TYR A 142 -11.66 -10.29 -11.14
CA TYR A 142 -12.11 -11.49 -11.86
C TYR A 142 -13.43 -11.28 -12.62
N SER A 143 -14.04 -10.11 -12.46
CA SER A 143 -15.20 -9.70 -13.25
C SER A 143 -14.76 -9.08 -14.57
N LEU A 144 -15.63 -9.12 -15.58
CA LEU A 144 -15.37 -8.43 -16.84
C LEU A 144 -15.30 -6.91 -16.61
N PRO A 145 -14.54 -6.16 -17.43
CA PRO A 145 -14.45 -4.69 -17.30
C PRO A 145 -15.78 -3.95 -17.33
N ASN A 146 -16.82 -4.51 -17.96
CA ASN A 146 -18.17 -3.93 -17.98
C ASN A 146 -18.99 -4.23 -16.70
N GLN A 147 -18.65 -5.29 -15.97
CA GLN A 147 -19.31 -5.69 -14.73
C GLN A 147 -18.67 -5.02 -13.52
N TYR A 148 -17.35 -4.83 -13.53
CA TYR A 148 -16.63 -4.12 -12.47
C TYR A 148 -15.72 -3.05 -13.09
N PRO A 149 -16.28 -1.87 -13.41
CA PRO A 149 -15.53 -0.83 -14.15
C PRO A 149 -14.39 -0.21 -13.34
N LEU A 150 -14.58 -0.07 -12.03
CA LEU A 150 -13.68 0.65 -11.13
C LEU A 150 -13.25 -0.22 -9.93
N PRO A 151 -12.45 -1.28 -10.14
CA PRO A 151 -11.90 -2.11 -9.06
C PRO A 151 -10.77 -1.36 -8.33
N LEU A 152 -11.12 -0.23 -7.71
CA LEU A 152 -10.20 0.66 -7.02
C LEU A 152 -9.90 0.12 -5.62
N VAL A 153 -8.67 0.36 -5.15
CA VAL A 153 -8.17 0.03 -3.82
C VAL A 153 -7.61 1.28 -3.17
N CYS A 154 -7.84 1.44 -1.88
CA CYS A 154 -7.08 2.32 -1.02
C CYS A 154 -6.65 1.55 0.22
N ALA A 155 -5.34 1.38 0.40
CA ALA A 155 -4.78 0.62 1.50
C ALA A 155 -3.55 1.33 2.06
N GLY A 156 -3.60 1.73 3.32
CA GLY A 156 -2.46 2.16 4.14
C GLY A 156 -2.44 1.35 5.43
N MET A 157 -1.93 1.91 6.52
CA MET A 157 -1.84 1.19 7.81
C MET A 157 -2.69 1.84 8.93
N LEU A 158 -3.45 2.89 8.61
CA LEU A 158 -4.35 3.58 9.54
C LEU A 158 -5.78 3.68 9.00
N ASN A 159 -6.76 3.81 9.91
CA ASN A 159 -8.16 3.93 9.52
C ASN A 159 -8.49 5.39 9.18
N GLY A 160 -8.34 5.76 7.91
CA GLY A 160 -8.27 7.18 7.54
C GLY A 160 -6.89 7.75 7.87
N ALA A 161 -6.77 9.07 7.94
CA ALA A 161 -5.52 9.76 8.26
C ALA A 161 -5.42 10.05 9.77
N GLU A 162 -5.32 9.00 10.58
CA GLU A 162 -5.21 9.14 12.04
C GLU A 162 -3.86 9.77 12.44
N ASN A 163 -3.86 10.56 13.51
CA ASN A 163 -2.69 11.23 14.09
C ASN A 163 -1.88 10.25 14.95
N VAL A 164 -1.32 9.22 14.30
CA VAL A 164 -0.64 8.10 14.97
C VAL A 164 0.85 8.12 14.66
N ARG A 165 1.68 7.88 15.67
CA ARG A 165 3.13 7.74 15.52
C ARG A 165 3.49 6.35 15.00
N PHE A 166 4.57 6.24 14.23
CA PHE A 166 5.09 4.97 13.69
C PHE A 166 5.39 3.90 14.76
N SER A 167 5.56 4.28 16.02
CA SER A 167 5.80 3.35 17.13
C SER A 167 4.52 2.81 17.78
N ASP A 168 3.34 3.19 17.30
CA ASP A 168 2.08 2.62 17.79
C ASP A 168 2.01 1.12 17.49
N THR A 169 1.37 0.34 18.37
CA THR A 169 1.38 -1.13 18.25
C THR A 169 0.07 -1.70 17.71
N LYS A 170 -0.92 -0.86 17.43
CA LYS A 170 -2.27 -1.29 17.05
C LYS A 170 -2.44 -1.45 15.54
N HIS A 171 -1.65 -0.72 14.74
CA HIS A 171 -1.69 -0.85 13.31
C HIS A 171 -0.98 -2.13 12.80
N THR A 172 -1.32 -2.51 11.57
CA THR A 172 -0.81 -3.70 10.88
C THR A 172 -0.81 -3.44 9.38
N ILE A 173 -0.05 -4.22 8.61
CA ILE A 173 -0.06 -4.16 7.15
C ILE A 173 -1.50 -4.23 6.61
N PRO A 174 -1.84 -3.47 5.54
CA PRO A 174 -3.21 -3.36 5.06
C PRO A 174 -3.83 -4.70 4.63
N TYR A 175 -2.99 -5.66 4.29
CA TYR A 175 -3.39 -6.92 3.66
C TYR A 175 -3.84 -7.97 4.68
N LYS A 176 -3.56 -7.78 5.97
CA LYS A 176 -4.00 -8.68 7.06
C LYS A 176 -5.46 -8.44 7.45
N SER A 177 -6.37 -8.48 6.49
CA SER A 177 -7.82 -8.37 6.73
C SER A 177 -8.45 -9.76 6.88
N GLY A 178 -8.93 -10.07 8.08
CA GLY A 178 -9.33 -11.42 8.50
C GLY A 178 -10.84 -11.72 8.53
N TYR A 179 -11.21 -12.96 8.89
CA TYR A 179 -12.60 -13.40 9.12
C TYR A 179 -13.22 -12.79 10.39
N ASP A 180 -12.41 -12.49 11.40
CA ASP A 180 -12.89 -11.87 12.65
C ASP A 180 -13.04 -10.35 12.45
N TYR A 181 -14.29 -9.91 12.47
CA TYR A 181 -14.87 -8.76 11.76
C TYR A 181 -14.51 -7.35 12.28
N ASN A 182 -13.39 -7.15 12.99
CA ASN A 182 -13.14 -5.88 13.71
C ASN A 182 -11.82 -5.14 13.45
N ASN A 183 -10.76 -5.74 12.90
CA ASN A 183 -9.41 -5.19 13.14
C ASN A 183 -8.59 -4.67 11.96
N ASN A 184 -9.03 -4.77 10.70
CA ASN A 184 -8.30 -4.11 9.59
C ASN A 184 -9.25 -3.29 8.70
N LYS A 185 -9.48 -2.04 9.09
CA LYS A 185 -10.24 -1.04 8.32
C LYS A 185 -9.34 -0.27 7.34
N TYR A 186 -8.10 -0.72 7.17
CA TYR A 186 -7.06 0.04 6.48
C TYR A 186 -7.10 -0.17 4.97
N LEU A 187 -7.60 -1.32 4.52
CA LEU A 187 -7.83 -1.63 3.11
C LEU A 187 -9.31 -1.48 2.76
N LYS A 188 -9.60 -0.65 1.75
CA LYS A 188 -10.93 -0.48 1.18
C LYS A 188 -10.89 -0.72 -0.33
N ILE A 189 -11.97 -1.29 -0.86
CA ILE A 189 -12.23 -1.36 -2.29
C ILE A 189 -13.48 -0.59 -2.66
N PHE A 190 -13.49 0.02 -3.83
CA PHE A 190 -14.70 0.66 -4.35
C PHE A 190 -15.56 -0.41 -5.01
N PHE A 191 -16.77 -0.63 -4.49
CA PHE A 191 -17.67 -1.67 -4.98
C PHE A 191 -18.67 -1.12 -6.00
N ASN A 192 -19.27 -2.01 -6.79
CA ASN A 192 -20.16 -1.65 -7.89
C ASN A 192 -21.48 -0.99 -7.45
N ASP A 193 -21.80 -1.05 -6.15
CA ASP A 193 -22.93 -0.34 -5.54
C ASP A 193 -22.64 1.15 -5.28
N GLY A 194 -21.42 1.61 -5.59
CA GLY A 194 -20.99 2.99 -5.40
C GLY A 194 -20.37 3.27 -4.02
N ASN A 195 -20.16 2.25 -3.19
CA ASN A 195 -19.65 2.39 -1.84
C ASN A 195 -18.23 1.83 -1.70
N TRP A 196 -17.44 2.41 -0.80
CA TRP A 196 -16.21 1.80 -0.34
C TRP A 196 -16.53 0.73 0.71
N ILE A 197 -16.13 -0.51 0.45
CA ILE A 197 -16.28 -1.64 1.38
C ILE A 197 -14.90 -2.13 1.84
N THR A 198 -14.87 -2.80 2.99
CA THR A 198 -13.67 -3.47 3.51
C THR A 198 -13.76 -4.94 3.16
N PRO A 199 -12.93 -5.47 2.24
CA PRO A 199 -12.94 -6.88 1.92
C PRO A 199 -12.15 -7.68 2.96
N GLN A 200 -12.44 -8.97 3.04
CA GLN A 200 -11.53 -9.96 3.60
C GLN A 200 -10.41 -10.25 2.61
N VAL A 201 -9.25 -10.64 3.13
CA VAL A 201 -8.06 -10.89 2.30
C VAL A 201 -7.53 -12.28 2.56
N TRP A 202 -7.58 -13.13 1.54
CA TRP A 202 -6.91 -14.43 1.55
C TRP A 202 -5.40 -14.24 1.25
N PRO A 203 -4.49 -14.96 1.92
CA PRO A 203 -4.75 -16.06 2.86
C PRO A 203 -4.92 -15.64 4.32
N TRP A 204 -4.78 -14.36 4.69
CA TRP A 204 -4.84 -13.90 6.09
C TRP A 204 -6.21 -14.04 6.76
N ASN A 205 -7.29 -14.18 5.99
CA ASN A 205 -8.60 -14.54 6.52
C ASN A 205 -8.76 -16.02 6.90
N ASN A 206 -7.75 -16.85 6.66
CA ASN A 206 -7.74 -18.28 6.98
C ASN A 206 -6.91 -18.59 8.24
N THR A 207 -7.45 -18.21 9.40
CA THR A 207 -6.80 -18.36 10.73
C THR A 207 -6.68 -19.80 11.23
N GLU A 208 -7.33 -20.76 10.56
CA GLU A 208 -7.31 -22.18 10.92
C GLU A 208 -6.46 -23.04 9.95
N GLY A 209 -5.90 -22.39 8.92
CA GLY A 209 -5.29 -23.05 7.76
C GLY A 209 -3.90 -22.54 7.45
N LEU A 210 -3.73 -21.85 6.32
CA LEU A 210 -2.41 -21.48 5.79
C LEU A 210 -1.74 -20.33 6.57
N THR A 211 -2.52 -19.55 7.31
CA THR A 211 -2.08 -18.40 8.12
C THR A 211 -2.55 -18.50 9.57
N GLY A 212 -2.70 -19.72 10.08
CA GLY A 212 -3.07 -19.97 11.47
C GLY A 212 -1.89 -19.94 12.44
N SER A 213 -2.20 -20.02 13.74
CA SER A 213 -1.19 -20.04 14.80
C SER A 213 -0.36 -21.33 14.79
N ASP A 214 -1.03 -22.48 14.67
CA ASP A 214 -0.38 -23.81 14.71
C ASP A 214 -0.13 -24.41 13.32
N LYS A 215 -0.78 -23.84 12.29
CA LYS A 215 -0.65 -24.25 10.90
C LYS A 215 -0.22 -23.01 10.10
N HIS A 216 0.99 -23.05 9.58
CA HIS A 216 1.56 -21.99 8.76
C HIS A 216 2.39 -22.61 7.64
N LEU A 217 2.51 -21.87 6.55
CA LEU A 217 3.40 -22.25 5.45
C LEU A 217 4.85 -22.34 5.92
N ARG A 218 5.59 -23.30 5.37
CA ARG A 218 7.03 -23.46 5.57
C ARG A 218 7.74 -23.53 4.23
N PRO A 219 8.99 -23.06 4.14
CA PRO A 219 9.80 -23.26 2.95
C PRO A 219 10.14 -24.74 2.77
N ILE A 220 10.41 -25.14 1.52
CA ILE A 220 10.94 -26.47 1.16
C ILE A 220 12.28 -26.26 0.48
N ASN A 221 13.37 -26.77 1.07
CA ASN A 221 14.73 -26.66 0.51
C ASN A 221 15.11 -25.23 0.10
N ASN A 222 14.87 -24.25 0.98
CA ASN A 222 15.06 -22.80 0.76
C ASN A 222 14.15 -22.14 -0.30
N THR A 223 13.17 -22.88 -0.84
CA THR A 223 12.16 -22.32 -1.74
C THR A 223 10.95 -21.88 -0.94
N TYR A 224 10.55 -20.63 -1.14
CA TYR A 224 9.37 -20.03 -0.52
C TYR A 224 8.18 -20.08 -1.47
N ALA A 225 7.01 -20.47 -0.95
CA ALA A 225 5.75 -20.36 -1.69
C ALA A 225 5.21 -18.92 -1.57
N LEU A 226 4.87 -18.33 -2.71
CA LEU A 226 4.08 -17.10 -2.77
C LEU A 226 2.61 -17.45 -2.90
N LEU A 227 1.79 -16.92 -2.01
CA LEU A 227 0.33 -16.99 -2.12
C LEU A 227 -0.21 -15.65 -2.62
N GLU A 228 -1.07 -15.70 -3.64
CA GLU A 228 -1.81 -14.52 -4.12
C GLU A 228 -2.60 -13.84 -3.00
N THR A 229 -2.69 -12.52 -3.05
CA THR A 229 -3.48 -11.75 -2.09
C THR A 229 -4.87 -11.49 -2.66
N ARG A 230 -5.84 -12.36 -2.37
CA ARG A 230 -7.19 -12.30 -2.97
C ARG A 230 -8.17 -11.52 -2.10
N LEU A 231 -8.95 -10.67 -2.74
CA LEU A 231 -9.98 -9.84 -2.12
C LEU A 231 -11.33 -10.54 -2.24
N MET A 232 -12.04 -10.69 -1.12
CA MET A 232 -13.29 -11.43 -1.06
C MET A 232 -14.19 -10.98 0.09
N ASP A 233 -15.40 -11.50 0.12
CA ASP A 233 -16.32 -11.46 1.27
C ASP A 233 -17.16 -12.75 1.33
N GLY A 234 -18.20 -12.75 2.16
CA GLY A 234 -19.14 -13.88 2.24
C GLY A 234 -19.97 -14.12 0.95
N ASN A 235 -19.96 -13.18 0.00
CA ASN A 235 -20.70 -13.27 -1.26
C ASN A 235 -19.84 -13.75 -2.43
N GLY A 236 -18.51 -13.68 -2.33
CA GLY A 236 -17.62 -14.23 -3.34
C GLY A 236 -16.23 -13.59 -3.38
N ILE A 237 -15.49 -13.92 -4.45
CA ILE A 237 -14.14 -13.42 -4.70
C ILE A 237 -14.23 -12.31 -5.74
N TYR A 238 -13.64 -11.15 -5.45
CA TYR A 238 -13.65 -9.99 -6.33
C TYR A 238 -12.46 -9.98 -7.29
N GLY A 239 -11.30 -10.46 -6.82
CA GLY A 239 -10.03 -10.38 -7.56
C GLY A 239 -8.83 -10.49 -6.64
N GLU A 240 -7.69 -9.98 -7.09
CA GLU A 240 -6.41 -10.04 -6.36
C GLU A 240 -5.58 -8.76 -6.46
N LEU A 241 -4.74 -8.50 -5.45
CA LEU A 241 -3.80 -7.38 -5.48
C LEU A 241 -2.64 -7.68 -6.44
N GLU A 242 -2.30 -6.70 -7.29
CA GLU A 242 -1.22 -6.85 -8.25
C GLU A 242 0.15 -6.67 -7.59
N GLY A 243 0.94 -7.75 -7.55
CA GLY A 243 2.33 -7.69 -7.06
C GLY A 243 2.49 -7.71 -5.55
N ILE A 244 1.44 -8.08 -4.80
CA ILE A 244 1.46 -8.31 -3.36
C ILE A 244 1.14 -9.78 -3.11
N TYR A 245 2.05 -10.47 -2.43
CA TYR A 245 1.89 -11.89 -2.13
C TYR A 245 2.13 -12.15 -0.64
N HIS A 246 1.35 -13.03 -0.04
CA HIS A 246 1.74 -13.57 1.25
C HIS A 246 2.96 -14.49 1.07
N ILE A 247 3.91 -14.37 1.98
CA ILE A 247 5.07 -15.24 2.10
C ILE A 247 5.29 -15.56 3.58
N THR A 248 5.72 -16.77 3.89
CA THR A 248 6.02 -17.14 5.28
C THR A 248 7.25 -16.41 5.81
N GLY A 249 7.15 -15.98 7.06
CA GLY A 249 8.27 -15.51 7.90
C GLY A 249 9.13 -16.65 8.45
N PHE A 250 8.70 -17.91 8.32
CA PHE A 250 9.46 -19.05 8.81
C PHE A 250 10.78 -19.19 8.05
N ASP A 251 11.90 -19.14 8.76
CA ASP A 251 13.28 -19.09 8.23
C ASP A 251 13.56 -17.95 7.24
N ASN A 252 12.69 -16.93 7.22
CA ASN A 252 12.80 -15.77 6.35
C ASN A 252 13.15 -14.51 7.16
N THR A 253 13.72 -13.52 6.49
CA THR A 253 14.07 -12.24 7.12
C THR A 253 13.50 -11.08 6.32
N VAL A 254 13.16 -9.99 7.01
CA VAL A 254 12.76 -8.75 6.35
C VAL A 254 13.89 -8.21 5.48
N GLU A 255 13.54 -7.52 4.40
CA GLU A 255 14.43 -6.99 3.36
C GLU A 255 15.12 -8.07 2.52
N ASN A 256 14.89 -9.36 2.80
CA ASN A 256 15.36 -10.44 1.95
C ASN A 256 14.83 -10.25 0.52
N THR A 257 15.73 -10.41 -0.44
CA THR A 257 15.38 -10.39 -1.86
C THR A 257 15.30 -11.82 -2.35
N ILE A 258 14.12 -12.22 -2.82
CA ILE A 258 13.90 -13.54 -3.40
C ILE A 258 13.68 -13.42 -4.91
N ILE A 259 14.12 -14.44 -5.64
CA ILE A 259 13.89 -14.56 -7.09
C ILE A 259 13.11 -15.85 -7.30
N ILE A 260 11.93 -15.73 -7.90
CA ILE A 260 11.06 -16.86 -8.24
C ILE A 260 10.64 -16.66 -9.69
N ASP A 261 10.92 -17.64 -10.54
CA ASP A 261 10.67 -17.60 -11.98
C ASP A 261 11.21 -16.31 -12.64
N ASP A 262 12.48 -15.97 -12.35
CA ASP A 262 13.19 -14.75 -12.80
C ASP A 262 12.57 -13.41 -12.34
N ILE A 263 11.54 -13.44 -11.50
CA ILE A 263 10.91 -12.25 -10.94
C ILE A 263 11.51 -11.97 -9.56
N LYS A 264 11.95 -10.72 -9.36
CA LYS A 264 12.47 -10.22 -8.09
C LYS A 264 11.35 -9.75 -7.15
N TYR A 265 11.45 -10.12 -5.88
CA TYR A 265 10.58 -9.64 -4.81
C TYR A 265 11.41 -9.22 -3.60
N VAL A 266 10.88 -8.27 -2.82
CA VAL A 266 11.39 -7.95 -1.48
C VAL A 266 10.41 -8.43 -0.42
N VAL A 267 10.93 -9.06 0.62
CA VAL A 267 10.17 -9.52 1.79
C VAL A 267 10.05 -8.37 2.79
N ILE A 268 8.83 -8.03 3.17
CA ILE A 268 8.52 -6.93 4.10
C ILE A 268 7.72 -7.49 5.26
N GLN A 269 8.07 -7.08 6.48
CA GLN A 269 7.40 -7.52 7.70
C GLN A 269 6.30 -6.54 8.14
N ASP A 270 5.41 -7.01 9.02
CA ASP A 270 4.32 -6.25 9.58
C ASP A 270 4.77 -5.43 10.81
N VAL A 271 5.03 -4.13 10.60
CA VAL A 271 5.56 -3.23 11.65
C VAL A 271 6.87 -3.80 12.22
N ALA A 272 6.86 -4.29 13.46
CA ALA A 272 8.00 -4.92 14.13
C ALA A 272 7.79 -6.43 14.36
N ARG A 273 6.71 -7.01 13.83
CA ARG A 273 6.30 -8.40 14.10
C ARG A 273 7.09 -9.36 13.21
N THR A 274 7.45 -10.51 13.77
CA THR A 274 8.33 -11.49 13.13
C THR A 274 7.74 -12.90 13.10
N GLY A 275 6.44 -13.05 13.35
CA GLY A 275 5.76 -14.35 13.28
C GLY A 275 5.67 -14.88 11.84
N PRO A 276 5.38 -16.17 11.66
CA PRO A 276 5.33 -16.79 10.33
C PRO A 276 4.34 -16.13 9.34
N ASN A 277 3.31 -15.44 9.83
CA ASN A 277 2.26 -14.82 9.01
C ASN A 277 2.38 -13.28 8.95
N ASP A 278 3.46 -12.72 9.50
CA ASP A 278 3.69 -11.28 9.63
C ASP A 278 4.51 -10.72 8.46
N TYR A 279 4.49 -11.37 7.29
CA TYR A 279 5.30 -11.00 6.15
C TYR A 279 4.50 -11.02 4.84
N TYR A 280 4.90 -10.15 3.91
CA TYR A 280 4.45 -10.19 2.53
C TYR A 280 5.63 -9.95 1.59
N ALA A 281 5.50 -10.41 0.35
CA ALA A 281 6.45 -10.16 -0.72
C ALA A 281 5.88 -9.07 -1.65
N LEU A 282 6.66 -8.01 -1.86
CA LEU A 282 6.40 -6.96 -2.85
C LEU A 282 7.17 -7.27 -4.13
N LYS A 283 6.46 -7.36 -5.26
CA LYS A 283 7.06 -7.56 -6.59
C LYS A 283 7.83 -6.32 -7.06
N LEU A 284 9.07 -6.52 -7.50
CA LEU A 284 10.03 -5.49 -7.95
C LEU A 284 10.50 -5.72 -9.40
N GLU A 285 9.63 -6.20 -10.28
CA GLU A 285 10.02 -6.54 -11.65
C GLU A 285 10.42 -5.27 -12.45
N ALA A 286 11.53 -5.36 -13.19
CA ALA A 286 11.96 -4.39 -14.21
C ALA A 286 11.63 -4.94 -15.59
#